data_AF-A0A8T6A8S0-F1
#
_entry.id   AF-A0A8T6A8S0-F1
#
_cell.length_a   1.000
_cell.length_b   1.000
_cell.length_c   1.000
_cell.angle_alpha   90.00
_cell.angle_beta   90.00
_cell.angle_gamma   90.00
#
_symmetry.space_group_name_H-M   'P 1'
#
loop_
_entity.id
_entity.type
_entity.pdbx_description
1 polymer ?
#
loop_
_entity_poly.entity_id
_entity_poly.type
_entity_poly.pdbx_seq_one_letter_code
_entity_poly.pdbx_strand_id
1 'polypeptide(L)'
;TLKNNYDNMCNEMNHFAKHVIITGGGSNSDLFMQIFADVFNLPARRNAINGCASLGAAINTAVGLGLYPDYATAVDKMVRVKDIFIPIESNAKRYDAMNKGIFKDLTKHTDVILKKSYEVMHGELGNVDSIQSWSNA
;
A
#
# COMPACT_ATOMS: atom_id res chain seq x y z
N THR A 1 -3.47 7.85 -2.41
CA THR A 1 -2.42 6.84 -2.67
C THR A 1 -2.12 6.08 -1.39
N LEU A 2 -1.52 4.88 -1.44
CA LEU A 2 -1.18 4.10 -0.24
C LEU A 2 -0.30 4.89 0.74
N LYS A 3 0.70 5.64 0.22
CA LYS A 3 1.57 6.52 1.01
C LYS A 3 0.80 7.59 1.78
N ASN A 4 -0.16 8.27 1.15
CA ASN A 4 -0.95 9.32 1.81
C ASN A 4 -1.79 8.75 2.97
N ASN A 5 -2.38 7.58 2.79
CA ASN A 5 -3.16 6.93 3.84
C ASN A 5 -2.26 6.52 5.02
N TYR A 6 -1.08 5.98 4.72
CA TYR A 6 -0.07 5.68 5.72
C TYR A 6 0.36 6.93 6.50
N ASP A 7 0.67 8.03 5.81
CA ASP A 7 1.08 9.28 6.47
C ASP A 7 -0.01 9.84 7.37
N ASN A 8 -1.27 9.81 6.91
CA ASN A 8 -2.42 10.25 7.71
C ASN A 8 -2.56 9.40 8.99
N MET A 9 -2.45 8.08 8.87
CA MET A 9 -2.50 7.17 10.02
C MET A 9 -1.37 7.44 11.01
N CYS A 10 -0.13 7.62 10.53
CA CYS A 10 1.01 7.91 11.39
C CYS A 10 0.87 9.23 12.15
N ASN A 11 0.37 10.27 11.47
CA ASN A 11 0.13 11.57 12.09
C ASN A 11 -0.99 11.51 13.14
N GLU A 12 -2.08 10.80 12.85
CA GLU A 12 -3.21 10.64 13.78
C GLU A 12 -2.79 9.86 15.04
N MET A 13 -2.00 8.80 14.88
CA MET A 13 -1.57 7.94 15.99
C MET A 13 -0.31 8.45 16.71
N ASN A 14 0.33 9.50 16.20
CA ASN A 14 1.68 9.94 16.59
C ASN A 14 2.68 8.76 16.69
N HIS A 15 2.62 7.85 15.70
CA HIS A 15 3.44 6.64 15.68
C HIS A 15 3.98 6.39 14.28
N PHE A 16 5.31 6.31 14.17
CA PHE A 16 6.01 6.27 12.88
C PHE A 16 6.73 4.93 12.72
N ALA A 17 6.49 4.26 11.59
CA ALA A 17 7.12 2.98 11.31
C ALA A 17 8.62 3.15 11.03
N LYS A 18 9.41 2.15 11.45
CA LYS A 18 10.86 2.09 11.18
C LYS A 18 11.20 1.42 9.85
N HIS A 19 10.25 0.66 9.30
CA HIS A 19 10.37 -0.09 8.05
C HIS A 19 8.97 -0.49 7.58
N VAL A 20 8.84 -0.84 6.30
CA VAL A 20 7.62 -1.41 5.73
C VAL A 20 7.84 -2.89 5.39
N ILE A 21 6.86 -3.73 5.67
CA ILE A 21 6.89 -5.15 5.30
C ILE A 21 5.91 -5.35 4.15
N ILE A 22 6.41 -5.80 3.00
CA ILE A 22 5.63 -6.02 1.79
C ILE A 22 5.45 -7.53 1.59
N THR A 23 4.22 -7.92 1.31
CA THR A 23 3.81 -9.33 1.22
C THR A 23 2.88 -9.53 0.01
N GLY A 24 2.60 -10.79 -0.35
CA GLY A 24 1.78 -11.12 -1.52
C GLY A 24 2.55 -11.09 -2.85
N GLY A 25 1.86 -11.15 -3.98
CA GLY A 25 2.51 -11.28 -5.29
C GLY A 25 3.49 -10.16 -5.64
N GLY A 26 3.23 -8.93 -5.18
CA GLY A 26 4.08 -7.77 -5.44
C GLY A 26 5.46 -7.84 -4.78
N SER A 27 5.63 -8.57 -3.66
CA SER A 27 6.94 -8.69 -2.99
C SER A 27 7.94 -9.56 -3.76
N ASN A 28 7.50 -10.30 -4.77
CA ASN A 28 8.38 -11.10 -5.63
C ASN A 28 9.26 -10.25 -6.55
N SER A 29 8.89 -8.99 -6.80
CA SER A 29 9.65 -8.10 -7.68
C SER A 29 10.59 -7.20 -6.89
N ASP A 30 11.90 -7.34 -7.14
CA ASP A 30 12.92 -6.49 -6.51
C ASP A 30 12.73 -5.02 -6.87
N LEU A 31 12.35 -4.73 -8.12
CA LEU A 31 12.03 -3.36 -8.55
C LEU A 31 10.86 -2.79 -7.75
N PHE A 32 9.80 -3.57 -7.57
CA PHE A 32 8.63 -3.10 -6.82
C PHE A 32 8.97 -2.87 -5.35
N MET A 33 9.77 -3.76 -4.74
CA MET A 33 10.29 -3.58 -3.39
C MET A 33 11.11 -2.29 -3.25
N GLN A 34 11.97 -1.98 -4.22
CA GLN A 34 12.75 -0.74 -4.22
C GLN A 34 11.86 0.50 -4.39
N ILE A 35 10.85 0.45 -5.28
CA ILE A 35 9.88 1.54 -5.43
C ILE A 35 9.16 1.80 -4.10
N PHE A 36 8.76 0.75 -3.37
CA PHE A 36 8.15 0.92 -2.04
C PHE A 36 9.13 1.54 -1.04
N ALA A 37 10.38 1.08 -1.00
CA ALA A 37 11.38 1.67 -0.12
C ALA A 37 11.53 3.18 -0.39
N ASP A 38 11.66 3.56 -1.66
CA ASP A 38 11.83 4.95 -2.09
C ASP A 38 10.58 5.80 -1.83
N VAL A 39 9.38 5.31 -2.19
CA VAL A 39 8.10 6.03 -2.00
C VAL A 39 7.79 6.26 -0.52
N PHE A 40 8.04 5.26 0.33
CA PHE A 40 7.83 5.39 1.77
C PHE A 40 8.98 6.09 2.48
N ASN A 41 10.13 6.23 1.82
CA ASN A 41 11.39 6.67 2.40
C ASN A 41 11.73 5.89 3.69
N LEU A 42 11.50 4.57 3.65
CA LEU A 42 11.72 3.64 4.75
C LEU A 42 12.28 2.33 4.19
N PRO A 43 13.11 1.60 4.95
CA PRO A 43 13.54 0.27 4.53
C PRO A 43 12.33 -0.63 4.23
N ALA A 44 12.28 -1.24 3.04
CA ALA A 44 11.26 -2.21 2.68
C ALA A 44 11.79 -3.64 2.88
N ARG A 45 10.98 -4.50 3.50
CA ARG A 45 11.35 -5.89 3.81
C ARG A 45 10.37 -6.85 3.19
N ARG A 46 10.88 -7.97 2.68
CA ARG A 46 10.03 -9.14 2.36
C ARG A 46 10.48 -10.35 3.15
N ASN A 47 9.51 -11.15 3.57
CA ASN A 47 9.76 -12.39 4.29
C ASN A 47 10.07 -13.53 3.31
N ALA A 48 10.78 -14.54 3.78
CA ALA A 48 11.07 -15.76 3.01
C ALA A 48 9.78 -16.49 2.60
N ILE A 49 8.75 -16.42 3.45
CA ILE A 49 7.42 -16.94 3.19
C ILE A 49 6.52 -15.77 2.77
N ASN A 50 6.07 -15.78 1.52
CA ASN A 50 5.16 -14.76 0.97
C ASN A 50 3.71 -14.92 1.47
N GLY A 51 3.32 -16.13 1.89
CA GLY A 51 2.00 -16.44 2.44
C GLY A 51 1.86 -15.98 3.89
N CYS A 52 1.76 -14.67 4.13
CA CYS A 52 1.74 -14.13 5.49
C CYS A 52 0.46 -14.47 6.26
N ALA A 53 -0.69 -14.60 5.59
CA ALA A 53 -1.94 -15.03 6.23
C ALA A 53 -1.82 -16.46 6.80
N SER A 54 -1.31 -17.40 6.00
CA SER A 54 -1.06 -18.78 6.43
C SER A 54 -0.01 -18.86 7.55
N LEU A 55 1.06 -18.05 7.47
CA LEU A 55 2.06 -18.00 8.53
C LEU A 55 1.48 -17.47 9.83
N GLY A 56 0.63 -16.43 9.78
CA GLY A 56 -0.07 -15.90 10.95
C GLY A 56 -1.01 -16.93 11.60
N ALA A 57 -1.75 -17.69 10.78
CA ALA A 57 -2.59 -18.78 11.28
C ALA A 57 -1.74 -19.86 11.99
N ALA A 58 -0.60 -20.25 11.40
CA ALA A 58 0.32 -21.21 12.01
C ALA A 58 0.91 -20.70 13.33
N ILE A 59 1.28 -19.42 13.41
CA ILE A 59 1.76 -18.79 14.65
C ILE A 59 0.69 -18.84 15.74
N ASN A 60 -0.55 -18.47 15.41
CA ASN A 60 -1.67 -18.53 16.36
C ASN A 60 -1.91 -19.96 16.86
N THR A 61 -1.89 -20.95 15.97
CA THR A 61 -2.02 -22.36 16.36
C THR A 61 -0.87 -22.81 17.25
N ALA A 62 0.38 -22.45 16.94
CA ALA A 62 1.54 -22.84 17.73
C ALA A 62 1.49 -22.28 19.16
N VAL A 63 1.08 -21.02 19.31
CA VAL A 63 0.88 -20.41 20.65
C VAL A 63 -0.33 -21.04 21.35
N GLY A 64 -1.44 -21.24 20.64
CA GLY A 64 -2.65 -21.84 21.21
C GLY A 64 -2.47 -23.29 21.69
N LEU A 65 -1.56 -24.04 21.07
CA LEU A 65 -1.17 -25.39 21.49
C LEU A 65 -0.05 -25.40 22.54
N GLY A 66 0.46 -24.24 22.97
CA GLY A 66 1.55 -24.13 23.94
C GLY A 66 2.92 -24.56 23.42
N LEU A 67 3.11 -24.68 22.09
CA LEU A 67 4.41 -24.99 21.48
C LEU A 67 5.41 -23.84 21.65
N TYR A 68 4.90 -22.61 21.74
CA TYR A 68 5.64 -21.43 22.14
C TYR A 68 4.93 -20.71 23.30
N PRO A 69 5.68 -20.12 24.24
CA PRO A 69 5.11 -19.50 25.43
C PRO A 69 4.33 -18.20 25.13
N ASP A 70 4.69 -17.51 24.03
CA ASP A 70 4.09 -16.24 23.63
C ASP A 70 4.30 -15.98 22.13
N TYR A 71 3.59 -14.96 21.63
CA TYR A 71 3.67 -14.54 20.23
C TYR A 71 5.04 -14.00 19.83
N ALA A 72 5.77 -13.34 20.74
CA ALA A 72 7.08 -12.77 20.41
C ALA A 72 8.08 -13.88 20.09
N THR A 73 8.09 -14.93 20.92
CA THR A 73 8.89 -16.14 20.73
C THR A 73 8.48 -16.88 19.46
N ALA A 74 7.18 -17.05 19.22
CA ALA A 74 6.70 -17.69 18.00
C ALA A 74 7.11 -16.92 16.74
N VAL A 75 6.98 -15.59 16.73
CA VAL A 75 7.40 -14.73 15.61
C VAL A 75 8.91 -14.83 15.38
N ASP A 76 9.74 -14.77 16.43
CA ASP A 76 11.20 -14.91 16.32
C ASP A 76 11.64 -16.25 15.70
N LYS A 77 10.93 -17.32 16.05
CA LYS A 77 11.23 -18.68 15.56
C LYS A 77 10.69 -18.94 14.16
N MET A 78 9.53 -18.38 13.81
CA MET A 78 8.77 -18.74 12.60
C MET A 78 8.87 -17.72 11.46
N VAL A 79 9.11 -16.44 11.76
CA VAL A 79 9.23 -15.39 10.73
C VAL A 79 10.70 -15.21 10.35
N ARG A 80 10.97 -15.29 9.04
CA ARG A 80 12.31 -15.05 8.48
C ARG A 80 12.24 -13.94 7.45
N VAL A 81 12.96 -12.84 7.69
CA VAL A 81 13.19 -11.80 6.69
C VAL A 81 14.17 -12.35 5.66
N LYS A 82 13.85 -12.18 4.37
CA LYS A 82 14.70 -12.64 3.26
C LYS A 82 15.57 -11.50 2.75
N ASP A 83 14.93 -10.42 2.32
CA ASP A 83 15.60 -9.30 1.67
C ASP A 83 15.15 -7.96 2.27
N ILE A 84 16.07 -6.99 2.29
CA ILE A 84 15.85 -5.62 2.75
C ILE A 84 16.32 -4.66 1.66
N PHE A 85 15.44 -3.73 1.29
CA PHE A 85 15.66 -2.71 0.28
C PHE A 85 15.74 -1.36 0.97
N ILE A 86 16.84 -0.64 0.78
CA ILE A 86 17.09 0.66 1.42
C ILE A 86 16.68 1.77 0.46
N PRO A 87 15.96 2.81 0.91
CA PRO A 87 15.57 3.92 0.06
C PRO A 87 16.79 4.60 -0.57
N ILE A 88 16.69 4.87 -1.86
CA ILE A 88 17.63 5.69 -2.60
C ILE A 88 17.17 7.15 -2.48
N GLU A 89 17.98 7.99 -1.83
CA GLU A 89 17.60 9.36 -1.47
C GLU A 89 17.11 10.19 -2.67
N SER A 90 17.77 10.07 -3.83
CA SER A 90 17.38 10.78 -5.05
C SER A 90 15.99 10.37 -5.55
N ASN A 91 15.66 9.08 -5.44
CA ASN A 91 14.35 8.56 -5.85
C ASN A 91 13.28 8.95 -4.84
N ALA A 92 13.57 8.85 -3.55
CA ALA A 92 12.65 9.26 -2.48
C ALA A 92 12.23 10.74 -2.64
N LYS A 93 13.19 11.64 -2.88
CA LYS A 93 12.91 13.05 -3.17
C LYS A 93 12.02 13.22 -4.41
N ARG A 94 12.29 12.45 -5.48
CA ARG A 94 11.51 12.51 -6.72
C ARG A 94 10.09 12.00 -6.51
N TYR A 95 9.89 10.88 -5.81
CA TYR A 95 8.58 10.35 -5.51
C TYR A 95 7.78 11.25 -4.58
N ASP A 96 8.42 11.87 -3.58
CA ASP A 96 7.77 12.85 -2.71
C ASP A 96 7.26 14.06 -3.51
N ALA A 97 8.09 14.61 -4.39
CA ALA A 97 7.71 15.71 -5.27
C ALA A 97 6.56 15.32 -6.22
N MET A 98 6.62 14.15 -6.84
CA MET A 98 5.54 13.63 -7.69
C MET A 98 4.24 13.45 -6.91
N ASN A 99 4.30 12.88 -5.71
CA ASN A 99 3.11 12.64 -4.91
C ASN A 99 2.46 13.96 -4.46
N LYS A 100 3.25 14.89 -3.91
CA LYS A 100 2.75 16.18 -3.44
C LYS A 100 2.25 17.09 -4.56
N GLY A 101 2.94 17.12 -5.70
CA GLY A 101 2.62 18.02 -6.79
C GLY A 101 1.61 17.48 -7.80
N ILE A 102 1.42 16.16 -7.88
CA ILE A 102 0.61 15.53 -8.93
C ILE A 102 -0.37 14.52 -8.34
N PHE A 103 0.13 13.41 -7.78
CA PHE A 103 -0.75 12.26 -7.48
C PHE A 103 -1.72 12.50 -6.32
N LYS A 104 -1.41 13.40 -5.38
CA LYS A 104 -2.30 13.72 -4.26
C LYS A 104 -3.61 14.38 -4.72
N ASP A 105 -3.54 15.16 -5.80
CA ASP A 105 -4.69 15.89 -6.33
C ASP A 105 -5.28 15.25 -7.59
N LEU A 106 -4.59 14.28 -8.19
CA LEU A 106 -5.02 13.62 -9.43
C LEU A 106 -6.46 13.10 -9.37
N THR A 107 -6.87 12.48 -8.25
CA THR A 107 -8.22 11.93 -8.11
C THR A 107 -9.31 12.98 -8.17
N LYS A 108 -9.03 14.24 -7.75
CA LYS A 108 -9.99 15.34 -7.85
C LYS A 108 -10.40 15.59 -9.30
N HIS A 109 -9.50 15.34 -10.25
CA HIS A 109 -9.74 15.52 -11.67
C HIS A 109 -10.25 14.23 -12.32
N THR A 110 -9.64 13.08 -12.01
CA THR A 110 -10.02 11.81 -12.64
C THR A 110 -11.35 11.28 -12.16
N ASP A 111 -11.73 11.46 -10.90
CA ASP A 111 -12.96 10.89 -10.34
C ASP A 111 -14.21 11.47 -11.02
N VAL A 112 -14.18 12.75 -11.39
CA VAL A 112 -15.27 13.38 -12.15
C VAL A 112 -15.44 12.70 -13.51
N ILE A 113 -14.33 12.47 -14.22
CA ILE A 113 -14.34 11.81 -15.53
C ILE A 113 -14.76 10.34 -15.42
N LEU A 114 -14.26 9.63 -14.40
CA LEU A 114 -14.56 8.22 -14.19
C LEU A 114 -16.03 8.01 -13.79
N LYS A 115 -16.63 8.91 -12.99
CA LYS A 115 -18.06 8.90 -12.69
C LYS A 115 -18.91 9.08 -13.96
N LYS A 116 -18.58 10.06 -14.80
CA LYS A 116 -19.24 10.25 -16.11
C LYS A 116 -19.12 9.01 -16.99
N SER A 117 -17.91 8.42 -17.04
CA SER A 117 -17.66 7.21 -17.84
C SER A 117 -18.49 6.02 -17.35
N TYR A 118 -18.67 5.89 -16.04
CA TYR A 118 -19.51 4.85 -15.45
C TYR A 118 -20.98 4.99 -15.87
N GLU A 119 -21.53 6.20 -15.77
CA GLU A 119 -22.92 6.50 -16.17
C GLU A 119 -23.17 6.18 -17.65
N VAL A 120 -22.24 6.49 -18.54
CA VAL A 120 -22.36 6.14 -19.97
C VAL A 120 -22.32 4.62 -20.18
N MET A 121 -21.43 3.92 -19.49
CA MET A 121 -21.20 2.50 -19.74
C MET A 121 -22.25 1.60 -19.06
N HIS A 122 -22.93 2.08 -18.01
CA HIS A 122 -23.80 1.26 -17.15
C HIS A 122 -25.17 1.91 -16.83
N GLY A 123 -25.40 3.17 -17.21
CA GLY A 123 -26.66 3.89 -16.98
C GLY A 123 -27.64 3.82 -18.15
N GLU A 124 -28.84 4.38 -17.97
CA GLU A 124 -29.84 4.48 -19.04
C GLU A 124 -29.47 5.60 -20.02
N LEU A 125 -29.11 5.21 -21.24
CA LEU A 125 -28.66 6.11 -22.33
C LEU A 125 -29.77 7.01 -22.91
N GLY A 126 -30.97 7.01 -22.34
CA GLY A 126 -32.13 7.77 -22.85
C GLY A 126 -32.00 9.29 -22.73
N ASN A 127 -30.99 9.80 -22.01
CA ASN A 127 -30.80 11.24 -21.78
C ASN A 127 -29.33 11.65 -21.95
N VAL A 128 -28.75 11.36 -23.12
CA VAL A 128 -27.34 11.66 -23.46
C VAL A 128 -26.99 13.15 -23.31
N ASP A 129 -27.94 14.05 -23.57
CA ASP A 129 -27.74 15.50 -23.44
C ASP A 129 -27.54 15.96 -21.98
N SER A 130 -28.11 15.23 -21.01
CA SER A 130 -27.89 15.49 -19.58
C SER A 130 -26.48 15.11 -19.09
N ILE A 131 -25.77 14.27 -19.86
CA ILE A 131 -24.40 13.83 -19.55
C ILE A 131 -23.38 14.87 -20.05
N GLN A 132 -23.68 15.61 -21.13
CA GLN A 132 -22.80 16.65 -21.67
C GLN A 132 -22.87 18.00 -20.93
N SER A 133 -23.99 18.32 -20.27
CA SER A 133 -24.25 19.67 -19.71
C SER A 133 -23.38 20.07 -18.50
N TRP A 134 -22.61 19.15 -17.93
CA TRP A 134 -21.77 19.37 -16.73
C TRP A 134 -20.34 19.77 -17.07
N SER A 135 -20.16 20.59 -18.11
CA SER A 135 -18.84 21.07 -18.58
C SER A 135 -18.53 22.52 -18.18
N ASN A 136 -19.46 23.24 -17.55
CA ASN A 136 -19.29 24.66 -17.20
C ASN A 136 -19.70 25.00 -15.75
N ALA A 137 -19.21 24.27 -14.75
CA ALA A 137 -19.31 24.67 -13.34
C ALA A 137 -17.98 24.41 -12.61
#